data_AF-A0A9E0VKZ5-F1
#
_entry.id   AF-A0A9E0VKZ5-F1
#
_cell.length_a   1.000
_cell.length_b   1.000
_cell.length_c   1.000
_cell.angle_alpha   90.00
_cell.angle_beta   90.00
_cell.angle_gamma   90.00
#
_symmetry.space_group_name_H-M   'P 1'
#
loop_
_entity.id
_entity.type
_entity.pdbx_description
1 polymer ?
#
loop_
_entity_poly.entity_id
_entity_poly.type
_entity_poly.pdbx_seq_one_letter_code
_entity_poly.pdbx_strand_id
1 'polypeptide(L)'
;MDKERKLELIQRSLGIRHKLKVHDSMKLPDNHEEISVMMLAKWELEDELHAIEQILAEIRHDNVGVKRNMIEKENAPLTKKSKKK
;
A
#
# COMPACT_ATOMS: atom_id res chain seq x y z
N MET A 1 10.78 4.95 5.09
CA MET A 1 10.28 3.90 5.99
C MET A 1 11.31 2.78 6.04
N ASP A 2 11.52 2.18 7.21
CA ASP A 2 12.41 1.02 7.34
C ASP A 2 11.83 -0.23 6.63
N LYS A 3 12.73 -1.11 6.18
CA LYS A 3 12.39 -2.34 5.46
C LYS A 3 11.49 -3.26 6.30
N GLU A 4 11.75 -3.36 7.59
CA GLU A 4 10.98 -4.20 8.52
C GLU A 4 9.54 -3.72 8.61
N ARG A 5 9.34 -2.43 8.88
CA ARG A 5 8.00 -1.82 8.92
C ARG A 5 7.22 -1.98 7.61
N LYS A 6 7.90 -1.93 6.46
CA LYS A 6 7.26 -2.19 5.16
C LYS A 6 6.80 -3.64 5.04
N LEU A 7 7.62 -4.59 5.48
CA LEU A 7 7.26 -6.02 5.48
C LEU A 7 6.10 -6.32 6.43
N GLU A 8 6.09 -5.69 7.61
CA GLU A 8 4.98 -5.79 8.56
C GLU A 8 3.66 -5.29 7.96
N LEU A 9 3.68 -4.12 7.30
CA LEU A 9 2.49 -3.60 6.62
C LEU A 9 2.00 -4.54 5.52
N ILE A 10 2.91 -5.14 4.75
CA ILE A 10 2.56 -6.13 3.72
C ILE A 10 1.92 -7.37 4.35
N GLN A 11 2.54 -7.93 5.40
CA GLN A 11 2.01 -9.10 6.11
C GLN A 11 0.64 -8.81 6.74
N ARG A 12 0.50 -7.63 7.36
CA ARG A 12 -0.77 -7.16 7.94
C ARG A 12 -1.86 -7.03 6.88
N SER A 13 -1.56 -6.43 5.73
CA SER A 13 -2.50 -6.33 4.60
C SER A 13 -2.97 -7.71 4.12
N LEU A 14 -2.07 -8.70 4.06
CA LEU A 14 -2.41 -10.07 3.67
C LEU A 14 -3.32 -10.74 4.70
N GLY A 15 -3.03 -10.55 5.99
CA GLY A 15 -3.87 -11.05 7.08
C GLY A 15 -5.28 -10.45 7.04
N ILE A 16 -5.41 -9.14 6.77
CA ILE A 16 -6.71 -8.47 6.66
C ILE A 16 -7.49 -8.99 5.45
N ARG A 17 -6.86 -9.14 4.28
CA ARG A 17 -7.52 -9.76 3.11
C ARG A 17 -8.06 -11.15 3.41
N HIS A 18 -7.32 -11.95 4.18
CA HIS A 18 -7.80 -13.25 4.61
C HIS A 18 -9.04 -13.14 5.51
N LYS A 19 -9.02 -12.25 6.52
CA LYS A 19 -10.19 -11.99 7.38
C LYS A 19 -11.42 -11.52 6.60
N LEU A 20 -11.25 -10.63 5.62
CA LEU A 20 -12.33 -10.19 4.74
C LEU A 20 -12.93 -11.35 3.96
N LYS A 21 -12.08 -12.24 3.43
CA LYS A 21 -12.54 -13.45 2.75
C LYS A 21 -13.29 -14.40 3.68
N VAL A 22 -12.89 -14.49 4.95
CA VAL A 22 -13.63 -15.23 5.97
C VAL A 22 -15.01 -14.61 6.14
N HIS A 23 -15.12 -13.28 6.34
CA HIS A 23 -16.40 -12.57 6.42
C HIS A 23 -17.32 -12.86 5.23
N ASP A 24 -16.78 -12.89 4.01
CA ASP A 24 -17.57 -13.19 2.80
C ASP A 24 -18.07 -14.65 2.75
N SER A 25 -17.41 -15.56 3.48
CA SER A 25 -17.79 -16.97 3.57
C SER A 25 -18.61 -17.34 4.81
N MET A 26 -18.82 -16.39 5.73
CA MET A 26 -19.61 -16.62 6.94
C MET A 26 -21.10 -16.69 6.61
N LYS A 27 -21.84 -17.52 7.38
CA LYS A 27 -23.30 -17.54 7.32
C LYS A 27 -23.82 -16.14 7.71
N LEU A 28 -24.80 -15.65 6.96
CA LEU A 28 -25.50 -14.41 7.32
C LEU A 28 -26.16 -14.59 8.71
N PRO A 29 -26.02 -13.59 9.61
CA PRO A 29 -26.68 -13.65 10.91
C PRO A 29 -28.20 -13.62 10.78
N ASP A 30 -28.88 -14.17 11.78
CA ASP A 30 -30.33 -14.39 11.74
C ASP A 30 -31.14 -13.14 12.18
N ASN A 31 -30.48 -12.11 12.75
CA ASN A 31 -31.11 -10.86 13.18
C ASN A 31 -30.35 -9.59 12.74
N HIS A 32 -31.08 -8.47 12.69
CA HIS A 32 -30.55 -7.18 12.21
C HIS A 32 -29.43 -6.60 13.07
N GLU A 33 -29.43 -6.87 14.37
CA GLU A 33 -28.38 -6.38 15.27
C GLU A 33 -27.05 -7.06 14.95
N GLU A 34 -27.04 -8.39 14.83
CA GLU A 34 -25.87 -9.17 14.44
C GLU A 34 -25.39 -8.85 13.02
N ILE A 35 -26.31 -8.60 12.08
CA ILE A 35 -25.95 -8.13 10.74
C ILE A 35 -25.19 -6.80 10.83
N SER A 36 -25.68 -5.86 11.65
CA SER A 36 -25.06 -4.55 11.82
C SER A 36 -23.66 -4.66 12.42
N VAL A 37 -23.48 -5.50 13.44
CA VAL A 37 -22.17 -5.79 14.04
C VAL A 37 -21.21 -6.41 13.03
N MET A 38 -21.68 -7.40 12.25
CA MET A 38 -20.87 -8.05 11.23
C MET A 38 -20.44 -7.06 10.13
N MET A 39 -21.34 -6.17 9.70
CA MET A 39 -21.04 -5.14 8.69
C MET A 39 -20.04 -4.12 9.20
N LEU A 40 -20.21 -3.62 10.43
CA LEU A 40 -19.27 -2.69 11.05
C LEU A 40 -17.86 -3.29 11.14
N ALA A 41 -17.76 -4.54 11.62
CA ALA A 41 -16.48 -5.23 11.70
C ALA A 41 -15.82 -5.42 10.32
N LYS A 42 -16.62 -5.72 9.29
CA LYS A 42 -16.13 -5.81 7.91
C LYS A 42 -15.61 -4.46 7.41
N TRP A 43 -16.35 -3.37 7.62
CA TRP A 43 -15.95 -2.04 7.20
C TRP A 43 -14.67 -1.56 7.89
N GLU A 44 -14.51 -1.80 9.19
CA GLU A 44 -13.26 -1.48 9.90
C GLU A 44 -12.04 -2.18 9.27
N LEU A 45 -12.20 -3.44 8.86
CA LEU A 45 -11.15 -4.18 8.15
C LEU A 45 -10.88 -3.63 6.75
N GLU A 46 -11.91 -3.24 6.01
CA GLU A 46 -11.78 -2.63 4.67
C GLU A 46 -11.05 -1.28 4.74
N ASP A 47 -11.43 -0.43 5.70
CA ASP A 47 -10.81 0.87 5.95
C ASP A 47 -9.33 0.71 6.35
N GLU A 48 -9.04 -0.22 7.27
CA GLU A 48 -7.67 -0.51 7.68
C GLU A 48 -6.82 -1.01 6.50
N LEU A 49 -7.37 -1.92 5.68
CA LEU A 49 -6.68 -2.41 4.49
C LEU A 49 -6.39 -1.27 3.51
N HIS A 50 -7.38 -0.41 3.27
CA HIS A 50 -7.25 0.70 2.35
C HIS A 50 -6.17 1.68 2.81
N ALA A 51 -6.14 2.02 4.10
CA ALA A 51 -5.11 2.89 4.67
C ALA A 51 -3.69 2.30 4.48
N ILE A 52 -3.52 1.00 4.71
CA ILE A 52 -2.24 0.32 4.50
C ILE A 52 -1.83 0.35 3.02
N GLU A 53 -2.77 0.08 2.11
CA GLU A 53 -2.52 0.11 0.67
C GLU A 53 -2.12 1.50 0.17
N GLN A 54 -2.77 2.55 0.65
CA GLN A 54 -2.40 3.94 0.33
C GLN A 54 -0.96 4.24 0.75
N ILE A 55 -0.59 3.91 1.99
CA ILE A 55 0.77 4.10 2.50
C ILE A 55 1.80 3.35 1.63
N LEU A 56 1.52 2.09 1.28
CA LEU A 56 2.42 1.30 0.43
C LEU A 56 2.52 1.86 -1.00
N ALA A 57 1.42 2.40 -1.54
CA ALA A 57 1.36 3.01 -2.86
C ALA A 57 2.18 4.30 -2.93
N GLU A 58 2.05 5.20 -1.95
CA GLU A 58 2.85 6.42 -1.84
C GLU A 58 4.34 6.10 -1.80
N ILE A 59 4.74 5.15 -0.95
CA ILE A 59 6.14 4.71 -0.86
C ILE A 59 6.64 4.15 -2.20
N ARG A 60 5.80 3.39 -2.92
CA ARG A 60 6.17 2.89 -4.24
C ARG A 60 6.38 4.04 -5.21
N HIS A 61 5.49 5.03 -5.21
CA HIS A 61 5.59 6.21 -6.05
C HIS A 61 6.90 6.97 -5.80
N ASP A 62 7.22 7.25 -4.54
CA ASP A 62 8.47 7.92 -4.15
C ASP A 62 9.72 7.16 -4.62
N ASN A 63 9.73 5.84 -4.40
CA ASN A 63 10.86 5.00 -4.82
C ASN A 63 11.06 4.99 -6.33
N VAL A 64 9.97 4.98 -7.10
CA VAL A 64 10.03 5.07 -8.56
C VAL A 64 10.54 6.44 -8.98
N GLY A 65 10.09 7.52 -8.34
CA GLY A 65 10.59 8.88 -8.58
C GLY A 65 12.09 9.01 -8.33
N VAL A 66 12.58 8.50 -7.20
CA VAL A 66 14.02 8.49 -6.88
C VAL A 66 14.82 7.72 -7.93
N LYS A 67 14.38 6.51 -8.30
CA LYS A 67 15.06 5.69 -9.31
C LYS A 67 15.06 6.35 -10.69
N ARG A 68 13.94 6.96 -11.08
CA ARG A 68 13.83 7.72 -12.32
C ARG A 68 14.84 8.88 -12.35
N ASN A 69 14.89 9.68 -11.29
CA ASN A 69 15.82 10.81 -11.17
C ASN A 69 17.29 10.36 -11.18
N MET A 70 17.61 9.20 -10.61
CA MET A 70 18.96 8.61 -10.68
C MET A 70 19.33 8.24 -12.11
N ILE A 71 18.45 7.53 -12.82
CA ILE A 71 18.65 7.12 -14.21
C ILE A 71 18.79 8.33 -15.14
N GLU A 72 17.98 9.38 -14.93
CA GLU A 72 18.07 10.62 -15.71
C GLU A 72 19.39 11.36 -15.48
N LYS A 73 19.94 11.33 -14.27
CA LYS A 73 21.26 11.91 -13.96
C LYS A 73 22.42 11.09 -14.52
N GLU A 74 22.34 9.75 -14.46
CA GLU A 74 23.36 8.86 -15.02
C GLU A 74 23.39 8.91 -16.55
N ASN A 75 22.23 9.05 -17.18
CA ASN A 75 22.10 9.19 -18.63
C ASN A 75 22.18 10.64 -19.12
N ALA A 76 22.41 11.60 -18.22
CA ALA A 76 22.60 12.99 -18.62
C ALA A 76 23.84 13.05 -19.54
N PRO A 77 23.71 13.49 -20.80
CA PRO A 77 24.86 13.63 -21.67
C PRO A 77 25.86 14.55 -20.98
N LEU A 78 27.12 14.11 -20.85
CA LEU A 78 28.23 14.92 -20.37
C LEU A 78 28.15 16.27 -21.09
N THR A 79 27.64 17.30 -20.42
CA THR A 79 27.59 18.65 -20.99
C THR A 79 29.04 18.99 -21.28
N LYS A 80 29.39 18.94 -22.57
CA LYS A 80 30.69 19.35 -23.09
C LYS A 80 30.99 20.68 -22.41
N LYS A 81 31.97 20.70 -21.50
CA LYS A 81 32.58 21.94 -21.03
C LYS A 81 33.11 22.61 -22.29
N SER A 82 32.32 23.53 -22.86
CA SER A 82 32.76 24.36 -23.96
C SER A 82 33.92 25.19 -23.40
N LYS A 83 35.15 24.81 -23.75
CA LYS A 83 36.30 25.69 -23.64
C LYS A 83 35.93 26.97 -24.40
N LYS A 84 35.54 28.03 -23.68
CA LYS A 84 35.62 29.38 -24.23
C LYS A 84 37.10 29.74 -24.22
N LYS A 85 37.61 29.94 -25.45
CA LYS A 85 38.89 30.56 -25.78
C LYS A 85 39.03 31.91 -25.09
#